data_AF-A0A9W6XAZ4-F1
#
_entry.id   AF-A0A9W6XAZ4-F1
#
_cell.length_a   1.000
_cell.length_b   1.000
_cell.length_c   1.000
_cell.angle_alpha   90.00
_cell.angle_beta   90.00
_cell.angle_gamma   90.00
#
_symmetry.space_group_name_H-M   'P 1'
#
loop_
_entity.id
_entity.type
_entity.pdbx_description
1 polymer ?
#
loop_
_entity_poly.entity_id
_entity_poly.type
_entity_poly.pdbx_seq_one_letter_code
_entity_poly.pdbx_strand_id
1 'polypeptide(L)'
;MSSASPARPGPPPALTDRDIRRLVRAAAKGDSSAAQLKTDLNFTVSVRTIRRTLAKVDWLVYTKMVNTLPLTPKDMKVRKDWASNMLVRKDAGSVWDSIIFSDEKKLTWTGSTAFSTIGVISAKPRATRSAGKLAVAP
;
A
#
# COMPACT_ATOMS: atom_id res chain seq x y z
N MET A 1 23.05 -0.40 -48.67
CA MET A 1 22.87 0.09 -47.29
C MET A 1 21.43 0.55 -47.16
N SER A 2 20.56 -0.26 -46.54
CA SER A 2 19.12 0.04 -46.45
C SER A 2 18.88 0.90 -45.20
N SER A 3 18.51 2.17 -45.39
CA SER A 3 18.21 3.10 -44.30
C SER A 3 16.79 2.84 -43.79
N ALA A 4 16.66 2.38 -42.54
CA ALA A 4 15.37 2.22 -41.89
C ALA A 4 14.68 3.58 -41.70
N SER A 5 13.48 3.74 -42.26
CA SER A 5 12.66 4.95 -42.06
C SER A 5 12.29 5.13 -40.58
N PRO A 6 12.26 6.38 -40.07
CA PRO A 6 11.98 6.65 -38.66
C PRO A 6 10.55 6.21 -38.29
N ALA A 7 10.42 5.53 -37.15
CA ALA A 7 9.15 5.08 -36.61
C ALA A 7 8.19 6.26 -36.39
N ARG A 8 6.92 6.09 -36.76
CA ARG A 8 5.91 7.13 -36.58
C ARG A 8 5.71 7.42 -35.08
N PRO A 9 5.64 8.69 -34.67
CA PRO A 9 5.38 9.03 -33.28
C PRO A 9 4.01 8.51 -32.85
N GLY A 10 3.96 7.92 -31.65
CA GLY A 10 2.72 7.41 -31.08
C GLY A 10 1.75 8.51 -30.63
N PRO A 11 0.51 8.14 -30.24
CA PRO A 11 -0.46 9.09 -29.70
C PRO A 11 0.06 9.84 -28.46
N PRO A 12 -0.39 11.09 -28.24
CA PRO A 12 0.05 11.86 -27.09
C PRO A 12 -0.36 11.17 -25.76
N PRO A 13 0.44 11.31 -24.70
CA PRO A 13 0.11 10.74 -23.40
C PRO A 13 -1.20 11.30 -22.84
N ALA A 14 -2.03 10.43 -22.27
CA ALA A 14 -3.31 10.82 -21.68
C ALA A 14 -3.20 11.64 -20.38
N LEU A 15 -2.00 11.75 -19.80
CA LEU A 15 -1.71 12.50 -18.59
C LEU A 15 -0.57 13.46 -18.88
N THR A 16 -0.68 14.70 -18.39
CA THR A 16 0.41 15.67 -18.48
C THR A 16 1.50 15.33 -17.47
N ASP A 17 2.73 15.82 -17.70
CA ASP A 17 3.83 15.64 -16.74
C ASP A 17 3.55 16.24 -15.36
N ARG A 18 2.72 17.28 -15.30
CA ARG A 18 2.26 17.87 -14.03
C ARG A 18 1.35 16.91 -13.28
N ASP A 19 0.44 16.27 -14.00
CA ASP A 19 -0.51 15.30 -13.44
C ASP A 19 0.21 14.05 -12.95
N ILE A 20 1.19 13.56 -13.72
CA ILE A 20 2.04 12.44 -13.31
C ILE A 20 2.77 12.78 -12.00
N ARG A 21 3.38 13.96 -11.91
CA ARG A 21 4.06 14.41 -10.68
C ARG A 21 3.10 14.55 -9.49
N ARG A 22 1.86 14.99 -9.71
CA ARG A 22 0.83 15.10 -8.66
C ARG A 22 0.37 13.72 -8.20
N LEU A 23 0.12 12.83 -9.15
CA LEU A 23 -0.28 11.44 -8.90
C LEU A 23 0.79 10.67 -8.13
N VAL A 24 2.06 10.77 -8.54
CA VAL A 24 3.18 10.08 -7.88
C VAL A 24 3.38 10.58 -6.45
N ARG A 25 3.25 11.89 -6.21
CA ARG A 25 3.31 12.45 -4.84
C ARG A 25 2.19 11.96 -3.94
N ALA A 26 0.96 11.91 -4.46
CA ALA A 26 -0.19 11.40 -3.72
C ALA A 26 -0.05 9.90 -3.43
N ALA A 27 0.39 9.10 -4.42
CA ALA A 27 0.63 7.68 -4.25
C ALA A 27 1.79 7.38 -3.29
N ALA A 28 2.82 8.23 -3.24
CA ALA A 28 3.94 8.07 -2.31
C ALA A 28 3.53 8.15 -0.83
N LYS A 29 2.40 8.78 -0.52
CA LYS A 29 1.86 8.85 0.84
C LYS A 29 1.45 7.48 1.38
N GLY A 30 1.02 6.57 0.50
CA GLY A 30 0.71 5.19 0.89
C GLY A 30 -0.66 4.98 1.51
N ASP A 31 -1.59 5.95 1.41
CA ASP A 31 -2.92 5.86 2.05
C ASP A 31 -4.05 5.55 1.06
N SER A 32 -3.84 5.82 -0.23
CA SER A 32 -4.90 5.82 -1.24
C SER A 32 -4.70 4.72 -2.29
N SER A 33 -5.79 4.03 -2.63
CA SER A 33 -5.87 3.14 -3.78
C SER A 33 -5.89 3.93 -5.10
N ALA A 34 -5.58 3.28 -6.22
CA ALA A 34 -5.66 3.93 -7.54
C ALA A 34 -7.05 4.47 -7.90
N ALA A 35 -8.12 3.88 -7.34
CA ALA A 35 -9.49 4.37 -7.53
C ALA A 35 -9.74 5.65 -6.73
N GLN A 36 -9.30 5.69 -5.47
CA GLN A 36 -9.34 6.89 -4.62
C GLN A 36 -8.48 8.02 -5.21
N LEU A 37 -7.28 7.71 -5.71
CA LEU A 37 -6.44 8.71 -6.37
C LEU A 37 -7.10 9.33 -7.61
N LYS A 38 -7.96 8.57 -8.32
CA LYS A 38 -8.73 9.12 -9.44
C LYS A 38 -9.77 10.14 -8.95
N THR A 39 -10.49 9.81 -7.87
CA THR A 39 -11.53 10.68 -7.31
C THR A 39 -10.93 11.91 -6.64
N ASP A 40 -9.89 11.75 -5.84
CA ASP A 40 -9.27 12.82 -5.04
C ASP A 40 -8.54 13.87 -5.89
N LEU A 41 -8.01 13.44 -7.04
CA LEU A 41 -7.30 14.32 -7.98
C LEU A 41 -8.17 14.75 -9.17
N ASN A 42 -9.43 14.29 -9.20
CA ASN A 42 -10.43 14.56 -10.23
C ASN A 42 -9.93 14.26 -11.65
N PHE A 43 -9.22 13.15 -11.84
CA PHE A 43 -8.72 12.77 -13.15
C PHE A 43 -9.80 12.13 -14.02
N THR A 44 -9.95 12.59 -15.26
CA THR A 44 -10.87 12.01 -16.26
C THR A 44 -10.40 10.64 -16.78
N VAL A 45 -9.12 10.29 -16.61
CA VAL A 45 -8.55 9.04 -17.13
C VAL A 45 -9.07 7.78 -16.44
N SER A 46 -8.87 6.63 -17.08
CA SER A 46 -9.22 5.33 -16.49
C SER A 46 -8.31 4.98 -15.30
N VAL A 47 -8.84 4.22 -14.33
CA VAL A 47 -8.06 3.67 -13.21
C VAL A 47 -6.89 2.79 -13.72
N ARG A 48 -7.07 2.13 -14.87
CA ARG A 48 -6.03 1.31 -15.49
C ARG A 48 -4.85 2.16 -15.98
N THR A 49 -5.10 3.36 -16.51
CA THR A 49 -4.05 4.31 -16.90
C THR A 49 -3.22 4.71 -15.69
N ILE A 50 -3.87 5.06 -14.57
CA ILE A 50 -3.22 5.40 -13.30
C ILE A 50 -2.35 4.24 -12.78
N ARG A 51 -2.88 3.01 -12.79
CA ARG A 51 -2.07 1.84 -12.37
C ARG A 51 -0.85 1.63 -13.25
N ARG A 52 -0.98 1.80 -14.58
CA ARG A 52 0.15 1.66 -15.50
C ARG A 52 1.19 2.75 -15.32
N THR A 53 0.78 4.00 -15.08
CA THR A 53 1.75 5.09 -14.83
C THR A 53 2.47 4.89 -13.51
N LEU A 54 1.78 4.45 -12.45
CA LEU A 54 2.40 4.16 -11.15
C LEU A 54 3.31 2.92 -11.20
N ALA A 55 2.99 1.92 -12.02
CA ALA A 55 3.84 0.75 -12.22
C ALA A 55 5.16 1.05 -12.95
N LYS A 56 5.26 2.18 -13.66
CA LYS A 56 6.52 2.63 -14.29
C LYS A 56 7.50 3.26 -13.27
N VAL A 57 7.07 3.48 -12.03
CA VAL A 57 7.88 4.15 -11.01
C VAL A 57 8.62 3.09 -10.19
N ASP A 58 9.93 2.97 -10.37
CA ASP A 58 10.77 1.88 -9.82
C ASP A 58 10.73 1.75 -8.29
N TRP A 59 10.51 2.86 -7.60
CA TRP A 59 10.49 2.94 -6.14
C TRP A 59 9.09 2.78 -5.53
N LEU A 60 8.06 2.58 -6.35
CA LEU A 60 6.68 2.46 -5.89
C LEU A 60 6.21 1.00 -6.04
N VAL A 61 5.59 0.45 -4.99
CA VAL A 61 5.19 -0.96 -4.94
C VAL A 61 3.73 -1.06 -4.57
N TYR A 62 3.01 -1.88 -5.33
CA TYR A 62 1.66 -2.27 -4.95
C TYR A 62 1.71 -3.17 -3.72
N THR A 63 1.02 -2.77 -2.66
CA THR A 63 0.92 -3.52 -1.41
C THR A 63 -0.57 -3.71 -1.07
N LYS A 64 -0.95 -4.92 -0.66
CA LYS A 64 -2.32 -5.15 -0.18
C LYS A 64 -2.51 -4.33 1.11
N MET A 65 -3.64 -3.62 1.24
CA MET A 65 -3.94 -3.01 2.54
C MET A 65 -4.09 -4.12 3.56
N VAL A 66 -3.49 -3.93 4.73
CA VAL A 66 -3.79 -4.77 5.87
C VAL A 66 -5.21 -4.41 6.29
N ASN A 67 -6.12 -5.39 6.24
CA ASN A 67 -7.50 -5.21 6.68
C ASN A 67 -7.52 -5.16 8.22
N THR A 68 -7.11 -4.03 8.79
CA THR A 68 -7.22 -3.76 10.22
C THR A 68 -8.52 -3.03 10.49
N LEU A 69 -9.29 -3.51 11.46
CA LEU A 69 -10.40 -2.75 12.03
C LEU A 69 -9.87 -1.38 12.50
N PRO A 70 -10.61 -0.28 12.25
CA PRO A 70 -10.19 1.03 12.72
C PRO A 70 -10.17 1.01 14.25
N LEU A 71 -8.98 1.11 14.83
CA LEU A 71 -8.83 1.25 16.27
C LEU A 71 -9.11 2.70 16.66
N THR A 72 -10.03 2.91 17.60
CA THR A 72 -10.20 4.24 18.19
C THR A 72 -9.02 4.55 19.12
N PRO A 73 -8.66 5.82 19.34
CA PRO A 73 -7.61 6.19 20.30
C PRO A 73 -7.88 5.65 21.71
N LYS A 74 -9.16 5.54 22.09
CA LYS A 74 -9.60 4.93 23.34
C LYS A 74 -9.22 3.45 23.40
N ASP A 75 -9.52 2.69 22.35
CA ASP A 75 -9.19 1.26 22.27
C ASP A 75 -7.68 1.03 22.31
N MET A 76 -6.91 1.89 21.64
CA MET A 76 -5.44 1.84 21.68
C MET A 76 -4.91 2.00 23.10
N LYS A 77 -5.45 2.97 23.86
CA LYS A 77 -5.07 3.19 25.25
C LYS A 77 -5.41 1.99 26.12
N VAL A 78 -6.65 1.50 26.06
CA VAL A 78 -7.11 0.34 26.86
C VAL A 78 -6.26 -0.90 26.57
N ARG A 79 -5.99 -1.19 25.29
CA ARG A 79 -5.16 -2.34 24.89
C ARG A 79 -3.72 -2.19 25.37
N LYS A 80 -3.14 -0.99 25.26
CA LYS A 80 -1.77 -0.71 25.72
C LYS A 80 -1.65 -0.82 27.23
N ASP A 81 -2.61 -0.26 27.97
CA ASP A 81 -2.62 -0.32 29.43
C ASP A 81 -2.78 -1.77 29.91
N TRP A 82 -3.68 -2.55 29.31
CA TRP A 82 -3.83 -3.97 29.60
C TRP A 82 -2.54 -4.77 29.31
N ALA A 83 -1.92 -4.56 28.15
CA ALA A 83 -0.69 -5.26 27.78
C ALA A 83 0.47 -4.90 28.73
N SER A 84 0.60 -3.63 29.10
CA SER A 84 1.63 -3.16 30.03
C SER A 84 1.42 -3.77 31.42
N ASN A 85 0.17 -3.83 31.89
CA ASN A 85 -0.17 -4.43 33.17
C ASN A 85 0.10 -5.95 33.19
N MET A 86 -0.17 -6.66 32.09
CA MET A 86 0.11 -8.09 31.96
C MET A 86 1.60 -8.40 31.90
N LEU A 87 2.42 -7.51 31.33
CA LEU A 87 3.88 -7.66 31.28
C LEU A 87 4.55 -7.44 32.65
N VAL A 88 4.03 -6.52 33.47
CA VAL A 88 4.63 -6.14 34.77
C VAL A 88 4.26 -7.12 35.90
N ARG A 89 3.26 -7.97 35.69
CA ARG A 89 2.85 -9.02 36.66
C ARG A 89 4.02 -9.97 36.95
N LYS A 90 4.56 -9.92 38.18
CA LYS A 90 5.71 -10.73 38.63
C LYS A 90 5.40 -12.20 38.88
N ASP A 91 4.11 -12.51 38.95
CA ASP A 91 3.46 -13.81 39.03
C ASP A 91 3.25 -14.46 37.64
N ALA A 92 3.84 -13.88 36.58
CA ALA A 92 3.70 -14.30 35.18
C ALA A 92 4.22 -15.72 34.84
N GLY A 93 4.76 -16.49 35.78
CA GLY A 93 4.85 -17.95 35.58
C GLY A 93 3.50 -18.59 35.91
N SER A 94 3.10 -18.48 37.17
CA SER A 94 1.93 -19.15 37.73
C SER A 94 0.58 -18.72 37.14
N VAL A 95 0.43 -17.45 36.75
CA VAL A 95 -0.86 -16.96 36.24
C VAL A 95 -1.11 -17.46 34.82
N TRP A 96 -0.10 -17.47 33.95
CA TRP A 96 -0.27 -17.91 32.57
C TRP A 96 -0.58 -19.41 32.49
N ASP A 97 -0.02 -20.22 33.39
CA ASP A 97 -0.33 -21.65 33.51
C ASP A 97 -1.80 -21.91 33.89
N SER A 98 -2.46 -20.94 34.52
CA SER A 98 -3.86 -21.05 34.94
C SER A 98 -4.87 -20.47 33.92
N ILE A 99 -4.41 -19.70 32.93
CA ILE A 99 -5.29 -19.04 31.97
C ILE A 99 -5.62 -20.00 30.82
N ILE A 100 -6.92 -20.29 30.67
CA ILE A 100 -7.44 -21.03 29.52
C ILE A 100 -8.06 -20.02 28.55
N PHE A 101 -7.54 -19.95 27.32
CA PHE A 101 -8.10 -19.11 26.27
C PHE A 101 -9.15 -19.89 25.46
N SER A 102 -10.34 -19.32 25.32
CA SER A 102 -11.36 -19.77 24.37
C SER A 102 -11.78 -18.63 23.46
N ASP A 103 -11.98 -18.93 22.18
CA ASP A 103 -12.53 -18.02 21.19
C ASP A 103 -13.38 -18.82 20.19
N GLU A 104 -14.41 -18.19 19.66
CA GLU A 104 -15.30 -18.80 18.68
C GLU A 104 -14.83 -18.51 17.27
N LYS A 105 -14.17 -19.48 16.64
CA LYS A 105 -13.83 -19.39 15.22
C LYS A 105 -14.87 -20.11 14.37
N LYS A 106 -15.59 -19.36 13.54
CA LYS A 106 -16.40 -19.96 12.46
C LYS A 106 -15.48 -20.66 11.45
N LEU A 107 -15.59 -21.99 11.37
CA LEU A 107 -14.92 -22.84 10.38
C LEU A 107 -15.90 -23.11 9.22
N THR A 108 -15.54 -22.70 8.01
CA THR A 108 -16.28 -23.06 6.80
C THR A 108 -15.55 -24.24 6.13
N TRP A 109 -16.30 -25.22 5.62
CA TRP A 109 -15.78 -26.45 4.99
C TRP A 109 -14.76 -26.17 3.87
N THR A 110 -14.87 -25.02 3.20
CA THR A 110 -14.01 -24.61 2.09
C THR A 110 -12.91 -23.62 2.47
N GLY A 111 -12.78 -23.23 3.75
CA GLY A 111 -11.74 -22.31 4.23
C GLY A 111 -11.88 -20.84 3.80
N SER A 112 -12.82 -20.53 2.92
CA SER A 112 -12.99 -19.18 2.38
C SER A 112 -13.71 -18.27 3.38
N THR A 113 -12.96 -17.54 4.20
CA THR A 113 -13.47 -16.32 4.85
C THR A 113 -13.21 -15.16 3.90
N ALA A 114 -14.26 -14.68 3.22
CA ALA A 114 -14.13 -13.62 2.23
C ALA A 114 -13.82 -12.28 2.92
N PHE A 115 -12.54 -11.93 3.01
CA PHE A 115 -12.12 -10.56 3.34
C PHE A 115 -11.86 -9.79 2.04
N SER A 116 -12.63 -8.73 1.81
CA SER A 116 -12.46 -7.84 0.66
C SER A 116 -11.07 -7.21 0.70
N THR A 117 -10.20 -7.57 -0.24
CA THR A 117 -8.85 -7.00 -0.35
C THR A 117 -8.92 -5.68 -1.11
N ILE A 118 -8.70 -4.56 -0.42
CA ILE A 118 -8.44 -3.27 -1.04
C ILE A 118 -6.91 -3.12 -1.16
N GLY A 119 -6.42 -2.77 -2.35
CA GLY A 119 -5.00 -2.61 -2.62
C GLY A 119 -4.56 -1.16 -2.58
N VAL A 120 -3.39 -0.91 -2.01
CA VAL A 120 -2.78 0.43 -1.93
C VAL A 120 -1.40 0.42 -2.57
N ILE A 121 -0.93 1.61 -2.90
CA ILE A 121 0.36 1.82 -3.54
C ILE A 121 1.24 2.51 -2.52
N SER A 122 2.36 1.87 -2.14
CA SER A 122 3.26 2.36 -1.09
C SER A 122 4.68 2.50 -1.64
N ALA A 123 5.42 3.46 -1.13
CA ALA A 123 6.79 3.69 -1.54
C ALA A 123 7.75 2.71 -0.85
N LYS A 124 8.75 2.20 -1.60
CA LYS A 124 9.84 1.43 -1.00
C LYS A 124 10.59 2.27 0.04
N PRO A 125 11.15 1.62 1.09
CA PRO A 125 12.09 2.25 2.01
C PRO A 125 13.20 2.97 1.24
N ARG A 126 13.60 4.17 1.67
CA ARG A 126 14.62 4.98 0.97
C ARG A 126 15.93 4.20 0.75
N ALA A 127 16.28 3.31 1.68
CA ALA A 127 17.46 2.46 1.62
C ALA A 127 17.46 1.43 0.47
N THR A 128 16.29 1.04 -0.06
CA THR A 128 16.16 0.05 -1.15
C THR A 128 15.77 0.68 -2.48
N ARG A 129 15.70 2.02 -2.55
CA ARG A 129 15.52 2.73 -3.81
C ARG A 129 16.86 2.71 -4.54
N SER A 130 16.90 2.08 -5.72
CA SER A 130 18.05 2.25 -6.59
C SER A 130 18.27 3.74 -6.82
N ALA A 131 19.48 4.22 -6.55
CA ALA A 131 19.90 5.53 -7.03
C ALA A 131 19.77 5.48 -8.56
N GLY A 132 18.84 6.25 -9.11
CA GLY A 132 18.61 6.28 -10.55
C GLY A 132 19.94 6.53 -11.27
N LYS A 133 20.17 5.79 -12.35
CA LYS A 133 21.27 6.06 -13.28
C LYS A 133 21.23 7.54 -13.67
N LEU A 134 22.19 8.31 -13.16
CA LEU A 134 22.56 9.60 -13.72
C LEU A 134 23.19 9.32 -15.09
N ALA A 135 22.38 9.39 -16.15
CA ALA A 135 22.92 9.55 -17.50
C ALA A 135 23.37 11.01 -17.62
N VAL A 136 24.65 11.26 -17.36
CA VAL A 136 25.35 12.48 -17.74
C VAL A 136 25.90 12.27 -19.15
N ALA A 137 25.55 13.18 -20.06
CA ALA A 137 26.21 13.46 -21.34
C ALA A 137 26.11 14.99 -21.53
N PRO A 138 26.99 15.68 -22.27
CA PRO A 138 27.75 15.24 -23.45
C PRO A 138 29.17 14.74 -23.20
#